data_AF-A0A9E5YHR3-F1
#
_entry.id   AF-A0A9E5YHR3-F1
#
_cell.length_a   1.000
_cell.length_b   1.000
_cell.length_c   1.000
_cell.angle_alpha   90.00
_cell.angle_beta   90.00
_cell.angle_gamma   90.00
#
_symmetry.space_group_name_H-M   'P 1'
#
loop_
_entity.id
_entity.type
_entity.pdbx_description
1 polymer ?
#
loop_
_entity_poly.entity_id
_entity_poly.type
_entity_poly.pdbx_seq_one_letter_code
_entity_poly.pdbx_strand_id
1 'polypeptide(L)'
;MQPLEKSLRHKLEKAIKDARDIAEDSAWAALEQLGVGEAAPYPHLTEADRKLRRKLRAHGRQLGNGRNARGEQALDRLIEEVAYEHWHRMLFARFLAENNQLMYPDPDDPVALTLEE
;
A
#
# COMPACT_ATOMS: atom_id res chain seq x y z
N MET A 1 27.17 -5.59 -11.19
CA MET A 1 26.73 -4.65 -10.13
C MET A 1 27.66 -4.80 -8.94
N GLN A 2 28.31 -3.72 -8.50
CA GLN A 2 28.96 -3.72 -7.19
C GLN A 2 27.88 -3.56 -6.10
N PRO A 3 27.88 -4.40 -5.06
CA PRO A 3 26.94 -4.25 -3.97
C PRO A 3 27.22 -2.97 -3.17
N LEU A 4 26.17 -2.32 -2.67
CA LEU A 4 26.28 -1.15 -1.79
C LEU A 4 27.20 -1.43 -0.60
N GLU A 5 27.93 -0.43 -0.13
CA GLU A 5 28.71 -0.51 1.11
C GLU A 5 27.86 -0.96 2.31
N LYS A 6 28.47 -1.65 3.29
CA LYS A 6 27.74 -2.22 4.43
C LYS A 6 26.90 -1.18 5.18
N SER A 7 27.41 0.04 5.33
CA SER A 7 26.72 1.17 5.97
C SER A 7 25.47 1.60 5.18
N LEU A 8 25.58 1.68 3.86
CA LEU A 8 24.47 2.03 2.97
C LEU A 8 23.40 0.94 2.96
N ARG A 9 23.79 -0.34 2.97
CA ARG A 9 22.83 -1.46 3.10
C ARG A 9 22.04 -1.40 4.41
N HIS A 10 22.70 -1.12 5.53
CA HIS A 10 22.01 -0.95 6.83
C HIS A 10 21.07 0.25 6.83
N LYS A 11 21.50 1.38 6.24
CA LYS A 11 20.65 2.57 6.12
C LYS A 11 19.40 2.28 5.28
N LEU A 12 19.58 1.60 4.15
CA LEU A 12 18.48 1.18 3.28
C LEU A 12 17.52 0.23 4.00
N GLU A 13 18.04 -0.79 4.67
CA GLU A 13 17.23 -1.74 5.45
C GLU A 13 16.39 -1.02 6.51
N LYS A 14 16.99 -0.09 7.28
CA LYS A 14 16.27 0.67 8.29
C LYS A 14 15.18 1.55 7.66
N ALA A 15 15.51 2.31 6.62
CA ALA A 15 14.55 3.17 5.94
C ALA A 15 13.37 2.39 5.34
N ILE A 16 13.64 1.18 4.82
CA ILE A 16 12.62 0.27 4.31
C ILE A 16 11.67 -0.20 5.43
N LYS A 17 12.20 -0.58 6.60
CA LYS A 17 11.37 -0.99 7.74
C LYS A 17 10.52 0.17 8.24
N ASP A 18 11.12 1.33 8.46
CA ASP A 18 10.40 2.53 8.92
C ASP A 18 9.27 2.91 7.93
N ALA A 19 9.54 2.83 6.62
CA ALA A 19 8.53 3.12 5.60
C ALA A 19 7.39 2.08 5.57
N ARG A 20 7.71 0.80 5.80
CA ARG A 20 6.71 -0.27 5.90
C ARG A 20 5.78 -0.03 7.09
N ASP A 21 6.33 0.28 8.27
CA ASP A 21 5.53 0.53 9.47
C ASP A 21 4.55 1.69 9.25
N ILE A 22 5.03 2.80 8.66
CA ILE A 22 4.19 3.95 8.30
C ILE A 22 3.09 3.57 7.30
N ALA A 23 3.41 2.72 6.31
CA ALA A 23 2.45 2.27 5.31
C ALA A 23 1.36 1.36 5.92
N GLU A 24 1.73 0.47 6.84
CA GLU A 24 0.79 -0.40 7.58
C GLU A 24 -0.13 0.42 8.49
N ASP A 25 0.40 1.39 9.23
CA ASP A 25 -0.40 2.32 10.05
C ASP A 25 -1.38 3.13 9.20
N SER A 26 -0.92 3.62 8.04
CA SER A 26 -1.76 4.39 7.11
C SER A 26 -2.84 3.51 6.48
N ALA A 27 -2.51 2.28 6.10
CA ALA A 27 -3.45 1.31 5.57
C ALA A 27 -4.53 0.96 6.61
N TRP A 28 -4.14 0.72 7.87
CA TRP A 28 -5.07 0.51 8.96
C TRP A 28 -6.03 1.70 9.11
N ALA A 29 -5.51 2.92 9.19
CA ALA A 29 -6.33 4.13 9.34
C ALA A 29 -7.33 4.31 8.19
N ALA A 30 -6.91 4.07 6.94
CA ALA A 30 -7.79 4.17 5.78
C ALA A 30 -8.88 3.09 5.75
N LEU A 31 -8.53 1.84 6.11
CA LEU A 31 -9.50 0.75 6.22
C LEU A 31 -10.50 0.99 7.35
N GLU A 32 -10.03 1.57 8.45
CA GLU A 32 -10.85 1.92 9.61
C GLU A 32 -11.82 3.05 9.28
N GLN A 33 -11.40 4.09 8.57
CA GLN A 33 -12.31 5.16 8.10
C GLN A 33 -13.46 4.63 7.24
N LEU A 34 -13.22 3.57 6.46
CA LEU A 34 -14.25 2.88 5.67
C LEU A 34 -15.07 1.87 6.49
N GLY A 35 -14.76 1.70 7.79
CA GLY A 35 -15.36 0.71 8.67
C GLY A 35 -15.23 -0.71 8.12
N VAL A 36 -14.10 -1.05 7.49
CA VAL A 36 -13.91 -2.35 6.83
C VAL A 36 -13.93 -3.48 7.85
N GLY A 37 -13.45 -3.25 9.08
CA GLY A 37 -13.53 -4.21 10.19
C GLY A 37 -14.96 -4.40 10.71
N GLU A 38 -15.74 -3.33 10.77
CA GLU A 38 -17.06 -3.29 11.41
C GLU A 38 -18.11 -4.24 10.82
N ALA A 39 -19.06 -4.68 11.64
CA ALA A 39 -20.16 -5.51 11.14
C ALA A 39 -21.06 -4.74 10.14
N ALA A 40 -21.39 -3.49 10.46
CA ALA A 40 -22.22 -2.61 9.66
C ALA A 40 -21.40 -1.45 9.07
N PRO A 41 -21.76 -0.94 7.87
CA PRO A 41 -21.14 0.26 7.32
C PRO A 41 -21.51 1.51 8.11
N TYR A 42 -20.57 2.46 8.27
CA TYR A 42 -20.87 3.71 8.94
C TYR A 42 -21.95 4.52 8.20
N PRO A 43 -22.82 5.26 8.93
CA PRO A 43 -23.94 5.99 8.31
C PRO A 43 -23.51 7.02 7.28
N HIS A 44 -22.38 7.71 7.52
CA HIS A 44 -21.88 8.81 6.70
C HIS A 44 -21.20 8.37 5.39
N LEU A 45 -20.96 7.07 5.19
CA LEU A 45 -20.31 6.58 3.97
C LEU A 45 -21.18 6.81 2.75
N THR A 46 -20.57 7.38 1.70
CA THR A 46 -21.21 7.51 0.39
C THR A 46 -21.43 6.13 -0.25
N GLU A 47 -22.23 6.04 -1.32
CA GLU A 47 -22.41 4.75 -2.01
C GLU A 47 -21.10 4.25 -2.65
N ALA A 48 -20.23 5.16 -3.11
CA ALA A 48 -18.91 4.81 -3.61
C ALA A 48 -18.05 4.17 -2.51
N ASP A 49 -18.02 4.76 -1.32
CA ASP A 49 -17.29 4.23 -0.15
C ASP A 49 -17.86 2.89 0.29
N ARG A 50 -19.20 2.74 0.31
CA ARG A 50 -19.86 1.47 0.63
C ARG A 50 -19.48 0.38 -0.38
N LYS A 51 -19.40 0.73 -1.66
CA LYS A 51 -18.96 -0.20 -2.72
C LYS A 51 -17.50 -0.61 -2.52
N LEU A 52 -16.62 0.35 -2.23
CA LEU A 52 -15.21 0.08 -1.94
C LEU A 52 -15.05 -0.82 -0.71
N ARG A 53 -15.72 -0.47 0.40
CA ARG A 53 -15.76 -1.27 1.63
C ARG A 53 -16.19 -2.72 1.36
N ARG A 54 -17.25 -2.95 0.58
CA ARG A 54 -17.71 -4.31 0.24
C ARG A 54 -16.63 -5.12 -0.48
N LYS A 55 -15.93 -4.49 -1.43
CA LYS A 55 -14.81 -5.10 -2.16
C LYS A 55 -13.64 -5.41 -1.23
N LEU A 56 -13.22 -4.46 -0.40
CA LEU A 56 -12.13 -4.63 0.57
C LEU A 56 -12.43 -5.75 1.56
N ARG A 57 -13.66 -5.82 2.09
CA ARG A 57 -14.07 -6.94 2.96
C ARG A 57 -14.01 -8.28 2.25
N ALA A 58 -14.48 -8.35 1.00
CA ALA A 58 -14.39 -9.57 0.20
C ALA A 58 -12.94 -10.00 -0.03
N HIS A 59 -12.06 -9.04 -0.34
CA HIS A 59 -10.65 -9.28 -0.54
C HIS A 59 -9.95 -9.76 0.75
N GLY A 60 -10.19 -9.10 1.89
CA GLY A 60 -9.66 -9.55 3.18
C GLY A 60 -10.07 -10.99 3.52
N ARG A 61 -11.32 -11.41 3.20
CA ARG A 61 -11.73 -12.81 3.37
C ARG A 61 -11.00 -13.77 2.42
N GLN A 62 -10.72 -13.36 1.18
CA GLN A 62 -9.92 -14.16 0.25
C GLN A 62 -8.48 -14.35 0.76
N LEU A 63 -7.91 -13.31 1.37
CA LEU A 63 -6.61 -13.39 2.06
C LEU A 63 -6.68 -14.24 3.33
N GLY A 64 -7.88 -14.58 3.82
CA GLY A 64 -8.12 -15.41 4.98
C GLY A 64 -8.28 -14.65 6.29
N ASN A 65 -8.61 -13.36 6.25
CA ASN A 65 -9.10 -12.66 7.43
C ASN A 65 -10.42 -13.29 7.89
N GLY A 66 -10.43 -13.76 9.15
CA GLY A 66 -11.61 -14.33 9.77
C GLY A 66 -12.70 -13.29 10.08
N ARG A 67 -13.92 -13.78 10.28
CA ARG A 67 -15.06 -12.99 10.77
C ARG A 67 -15.59 -13.61 12.05
N ASN A 68 -15.83 -12.81 13.08
CA ASN A 68 -16.41 -13.30 14.32
C ASN A 68 -17.95 -13.41 14.24
N ALA A 69 -18.56 -13.92 15.31
CA ALA A 69 -20.02 -14.10 15.39
C ALA A 69 -20.82 -12.78 15.32
N ARG A 70 -20.19 -11.65 15.68
CA ARG A 70 -20.79 -10.30 15.60
C ARG A 70 -20.74 -9.71 14.20
N GLY A 71 -20.00 -10.33 13.28
CA GLY A 71 -19.83 -9.86 11.90
C GLY A 71 -18.60 -8.96 11.69
N GLU A 72 -17.83 -8.70 12.73
CA GLU A 72 -16.56 -7.96 12.65
C GLU A 72 -15.51 -8.83 11.95
N GLN A 73 -14.70 -8.23 11.09
CA GLN A 73 -13.70 -8.90 10.27
C GLN A 73 -12.30 -8.46 10.69
N ALA A 74 -11.39 -9.42 10.86
CA ALA A 74 -9.98 -9.12 11.07
C ALA A 74 -9.40 -8.36 9.87
N LEU A 75 -8.35 -7.57 10.10
CA LEU A 75 -7.76 -6.72 9.05
C LEU A 75 -6.29 -7.00 8.77
N ASP A 76 -5.61 -7.81 9.59
CA ASP A 76 -4.14 -7.93 9.59
C ASP A 76 -3.57 -8.19 8.19
N ARG A 77 -4.03 -9.27 7.54
CA ARG A 77 -3.61 -9.62 6.16
C ARG A 77 -3.99 -8.59 5.10
N LEU A 78 -5.12 -7.90 5.26
CA LEU A 78 -5.54 -6.86 4.32
C LEU A 78 -4.70 -5.59 4.50
N ILE A 79 -4.30 -5.26 5.74
CA ILE A 79 -3.38 -4.17 6.04
C ILE A 79 -2.02 -4.45 5.39
N GLU A 80 -1.46 -5.64 5.60
CA GLU A 80 -0.20 -6.06 4.98
C GLU A 80 -0.26 -5.94 3.45
N GLU A 81 -1.32 -6.44 2.81
CA GLU A 81 -1.47 -6.37 1.35
C GLU A 81 -1.59 -4.93 0.83
N VAL A 82 -2.43 -4.10 1.46
CA VAL A 82 -2.62 -2.69 1.07
C VAL A 82 -1.32 -1.91 1.26
N ALA A 83 -0.67 -2.08 2.42
CA ALA A 83 0.59 -1.43 2.71
C ALA A 83 1.66 -1.88 1.72
N TYR A 84 1.77 -3.19 1.46
CA TYR A 84 2.70 -3.74 0.49
C TYR A 84 2.48 -3.15 -0.91
N GLU A 85 1.26 -3.19 -1.45
CA GLU A 85 0.95 -2.67 -2.79
C GLU A 85 1.31 -1.18 -2.94
N HIS A 86 0.92 -0.34 -1.98
CA HIS A 86 1.19 1.09 -2.06
C HIS A 86 2.66 1.42 -1.85
N TRP A 87 3.29 0.82 -0.84
CA TRP A 87 4.69 1.09 -0.54
C TRP A 87 5.65 0.48 -1.57
N HIS A 88 5.44 -0.75 -2.04
CA HIS A 88 6.27 -1.35 -3.10
C HIS A 88 6.19 -0.53 -4.38
N ARG A 89 4.99 -0.05 -4.77
CA ARG A 89 4.85 0.80 -5.96
C ARG A 89 5.63 2.10 -5.81
N MET A 90 5.60 2.73 -4.63
CA MET A 90 6.39 3.94 -4.35
C MET A 90 7.90 3.68 -4.36
N LEU A 91 8.35 2.59 -3.72
CA LEU A 91 9.76 2.21 -3.70
C LEU A 91 10.27 1.87 -5.10
N PHE A 92 9.49 1.12 -5.88
CA PHE A 92 9.83 0.76 -7.25
C PHE A 92 9.85 1.99 -8.17
N ALA A 93 8.86 2.87 -8.08
CA ALA A 93 8.86 4.13 -8.81
C ALA A 93 10.07 5.00 -8.45
N ARG A 94 10.43 5.08 -7.17
CA ARG A 94 11.64 5.81 -6.73
C ARG A 94 12.90 5.16 -7.28
N PHE A 95 13.02 3.84 -7.21
CA PHE A 95 14.16 3.12 -7.79
C PHE A 95 14.29 3.40 -9.30
N LEU A 96 13.19 3.30 -10.05
CA LEU A 96 13.19 3.60 -11.47
C LEU A 96 13.62 5.05 -11.74
N ALA A 97 13.10 6.02 -10.98
CA ALA A 97 13.47 7.42 -11.13
C ALA A 97 14.96 7.67 -10.87
N GLU A 98 15.50 7.13 -9.78
CA GLU A 98 16.92 7.27 -9.39
C GLU A 98 17.89 6.59 -10.37
N ASN A 99 17.40 5.67 -11.20
CA ASN A 99 18.19 4.99 -12.23
C ASN A 99 17.88 5.49 -13.64
N ASN A 100 17.10 6.56 -13.79
CA ASN A 100 16.65 7.11 -15.08
C ASN A 100 15.87 6.09 -15.93
N GLN A 101 15.12 5.20 -15.27
CA GLN A 101 14.31 4.13 -15.87
C GLN A 101 12.80 4.36 -15.68
N LEU A 102 12.40 5.44 -15.01
CA LEU A 102 10.98 5.81 -14.90
C LEU A 102 10.57 6.55 -16.17
N MET A 103 10.02 5.85 -17.16
CA MET A 103 9.75 6.44 -18.48
C MET A 103 8.34 7.04 -18.58
N TYR A 104 8.23 8.21 -19.21
CA TYR A 104 6.95 8.68 -19.72
C TYR A 104 6.56 7.86 -20.96
N PRO A 105 5.34 7.31 -21.04
CA PRO A 105 4.92 6.45 -22.13
C PRO A 105 4.50 7.27 -23.37
N ASP A 106 5.38 8.14 -23.88
CA ASP A 106 5.23 8.70 -25.22
C ASP A 106 5.72 7.65 -26.24
N PRO A 107 4.89 7.24 -27.21
CA PRO A 107 5.28 6.24 -28.21
C PRO A 107 6.44 6.66 -29.12
N ASP A 108 6.61 7.96 -29.34
CA ASP A 108 7.55 8.52 -30.31
C ASP A 108 8.84 9.06 -29.66
N ASP A 109 8.76 9.50 -28.40
CA ASP A 109 9.93 10.00 -27.64
C ASP A 109 9.87 9.64 -26.13
N PRO A 110 10.30 8.44 -25.73
CA PRO A 110 10.28 8.03 -24.33
C PRO A 110 11.34 8.80 -23.53
N VAL A 111 10.89 9.77 -22.72
CA VAL A 111 11.75 10.56 -21.83
C VAL A 111 11.74 9.98 -20.41
N ALA A 112 12.92 9.89 -19.80
CA ALA A 112 13.05 9.51 -18.39
C ALA A 112 12.57 10.66 -17.49
N LEU A 113 11.64 10.35 -16.58
CA LEU A 113 11.12 11.26 -15.57
C LEU A 113 12.06 11.26 -14.35
N THR A 114 12.51 12.45 -13.96
CA THR A 114 13.22 12.69 -12.70
C THR A 114 12.24 13.16 -11.63
N LEU A 115 12.54 12.89 -10.36
CA LEU A 115 11.75 13.38 -9.21
C LEU A 115 12.28 14.70 -8.64
N GLU A 116 13.34 15.25 -9.21
CA GLU A 116 13.84 16.59 -8.92
C GLU A 116 13.00 17.61 -9.70
N GLU A 117 12.40 18.57 -8.99
CA GLU A 117 11.86 19.82 -9.53
C GLU A 117 12.96 20.89 -9.60
#